data_AF-A0A0P0URH7-F1
#
_entry.id   AF-A0A0P0URH7-F1
#
_cell.length_a   1.000
_cell.length_b   1.000
_cell.length_c   1.000
_cell.angle_alpha   90.00
_cell.angle_beta   90.00
_cell.angle_gamma   90.00
#
_symmetry.space_group_name_H-M   'P 1'
#
loop_
_entity.id
_entity.type
_entity.pdbx_description
1 polymer ?
#
loop_
_entity_poly.entity_id
_entity_poly.type
_entity_poly.pdbx_seq_one_letter_code
_entity_poly.pdbx_strand_id
1 'polypeptide(L)'
;MPALSKQQKQALELFLSATSIVDIAKATGVARTTVSAWIKKFNWQIQADYKPLKQQISERIRVLLKVMDKTCEQNKELKTLLACTSDDYAQRLDPKAHSEGQGKVDKSKKGNKLVKVKNSFEGVTQKDFDGKFDSLLLGYQRKWREAKIAHAKGEFIEDAKGKKIKMPRTRAILKSRQIGATWYFAAEAFEDAVLTGDNQIFLSASQNQAFIFRTYIRQFAKDWFDVNLKGTDSIELWNGSTIYFLATSARTVQGYHGHTYMDEFFWMQNFNEFKKVATGMSSHKKWRRTYFSTPSTLSHPAYGLWSGSRMKNVKDKDNVDITNKHLKYGEIGSDRIWRMVTTITDAEQMGCNFFDIDELKDEHSKAEFDNLFLCKFVDDADSVFKLTKLQKGVVEAGAWDDFNPKSS
;
A
#
# COMPACT_ATOMS: atom_id res chain seq x y z
N MET A 1 -50.39 0.88 2.63
CA MET A 1 -49.52 0.42 3.73
C MET A 1 -50.23 0.65 5.07
N PRO A 2 -50.16 -0.27 6.04
CA PRO A 2 -50.78 -0.05 7.35
C PRO A 2 -50.15 1.16 8.05
N ALA A 3 -50.97 1.95 8.76
CA ALA A 3 -50.49 3.11 9.49
C ALA A 3 -49.60 2.68 10.66
N LEU A 4 -48.33 3.08 10.64
CA LEU A 4 -47.38 2.81 11.72
C LEU A 4 -47.74 3.62 12.98
N SER A 5 -47.59 3.00 14.16
CA SER A 5 -47.74 3.69 15.44
C SER A 5 -46.63 4.73 15.66
N LYS A 6 -46.81 5.65 16.63
CA LYS A 6 -45.81 6.70 16.94
C LYS A 6 -44.43 6.10 17.28
N GLN A 7 -44.40 5.02 18.06
CA GLN A 7 -43.18 4.29 18.39
C GLN A 7 -42.57 3.57 17.17
N GLN A 8 -43.40 2.99 16.29
CA GLN A 8 -42.91 2.35 15.07
C GLN A 8 -42.34 3.37 14.07
N LYS A 9 -42.91 4.57 13.98
CA LYS A 9 -42.37 5.66 13.15
C LYS A 9 -41.00 6.13 13.65
N GLN A 10 -40.86 6.32 14.96
CA GLN A 10 -39.58 6.70 15.57
C GLN A 10 -38.51 5.62 15.38
N ALA A 11 -38.87 4.34 15.58
CA ALA A 11 -37.97 3.22 15.33
C ALA A 11 -37.57 3.09 13.86
N LEU A 12 -38.51 3.35 12.93
CA LEU A 12 -38.24 3.37 11.49
C LEU A 12 -37.27 4.50 11.11
N GLU A 13 -37.44 5.70 11.63
CA GLU A 13 -36.54 6.84 11.36
C GLU A 13 -35.11 6.53 11.81
N LEU A 14 -34.95 5.99 13.01
CA LEU A 14 -33.64 5.56 13.51
C LEU A 14 -33.06 4.39 12.69
N PHE A 15 -33.90 3.44 12.26
CA PHE A 15 -33.48 2.37 11.36
C PHE A 15 -33.00 2.89 10.00
N LEU A 16 -33.71 3.86 9.40
CA LEU A 16 -33.33 4.50 8.14
C LEU A 16 -32.05 5.36 8.26
N SER A 17 -31.73 5.85 9.46
CA SER A 17 -30.47 6.53 9.77
C SER A 17 -29.25 5.60 9.99
N ALA A 18 -29.40 4.31 9.70
CA ALA A 18 -28.38 3.26 9.90
C ALA A 18 -27.96 3.04 11.37
N THR A 19 -28.81 3.40 12.33
CA THR A 19 -28.58 3.13 13.75
C THR A 19 -28.73 1.62 14.05
N SER A 20 -27.87 1.06 14.91
CA SER A 20 -27.92 -0.37 15.25
C SER A 20 -29.24 -0.75 15.94
N ILE A 21 -29.73 -1.98 15.74
CA ILE A 21 -30.95 -2.48 16.40
C ILE A 21 -30.86 -2.38 17.94
N VAL A 22 -29.65 -2.52 18.48
CA VAL A 22 -29.37 -2.39 19.90
C VAL A 22 -29.64 -0.98 20.40
N ASP A 23 -29.21 0.03 19.64
CA ASP A 23 -29.34 1.43 20.02
C ASP A 23 -30.75 1.95 19.73
N ILE A 24 -31.42 1.45 18.68
CA ILE A 24 -32.85 1.72 18.44
C ILE A 24 -33.69 1.22 19.62
N ALA A 25 -33.43 0.00 20.10
CA ALA A 25 -34.13 -0.57 21.24
C ALA A 25 -33.95 0.29 22.51
N LYS A 26 -32.72 0.78 22.76
CA LYS A 26 -32.44 1.71 23.87
C LYS A 26 -33.15 3.04 23.70
N ALA A 27 -33.11 3.64 22.51
CA ALA A 27 -33.66 4.97 22.24
C ALA A 27 -35.20 4.99 22.22
N THR A 28 -35.85 3.88 21.86
CA THR A 28 -37.31 3.78 21.77
C THR A 28 -37.97 3.11 22.97
N GLY A 29 -37.18 2.52 23.87
CA GLY A 29 -37.67 1.78 25.04
C GLY A 29 -38.33 0.44 24.68
N VAL A 30 -38.11 -0.06 23.46
CA VAL A 30 -38.74 -1.28 22.94
C VAL A 30 -37.74 -2.44 22.93
N ALA A 31 -38.20 -3.66 23.24
CA ALA A 31 -37.35 -4.85 23.20
C ALA A 31 -36.72 -5.07 21.80
N ARG A 32 -35.45 -5.49 21.76
CA ARG A 32 -34.71 -5.77 20.51
C ARG A 32 -35.41 -6.77 19.61
N THR A 33 -36.05 -7.77 20.19
CA THR A 33 -36.85 -8.79 19.48
C THR A 33 -38.02 -8.17 18.74
N THR A 34 -38.68 -7.18 19.34
CA THR A 34 -39.79 -6.43 18.76
C THR A 34 -39.33 -5.52 17.61
N VAL A 35 -38.18 -4.84 17.75
CA VAL A 35 -37.58 -4.04 16.65
C VAL A 35 -37.23 -4.93 15.45
N SER A 36 -36.60 -6.09 15.70
CA SER A 36 -36.31 -7.09 14.65
C SER A 36 -37.57 -7.65 13.99
N ALA A 37 -38.64 -7.85 14.76
CA ALA A 37 -39.93 -8.28 14.22
C ALA A 37 -40.56 -7.20 13.33
N TRP A 38 -40.44 -5.91 13.68
CA TRP A 38 -40.92 -4.81 12.86
C TRP A 38 -40.15 -4.67 11.54
N ILE A 39 -38.82 -4.78 11.56
CA ILE A 39 -37.97 -4.74 10.35
C ILE A 39 -38.44 -5.78 9.32
N LYS A 40 -38.70 -7.02 9.78
CA LYS A 40 -39.21 -8.12 8.94
C LYS A 40 -40.67 -7.92 8.53
N LYS A 41 -41.55 -7.57 9.47
CA LYS A 41 -43.00 -7.47 9.24
C LYS A 41 -43.37 -6.34 8.27
N PHE A 42 -42.67 -5.22 8.34
CA PHE A 42 -42.94 -4.04 7.51
C PHE A 42 -41.99 -3.90 6.32
N ASN A 43 -41.12 -4.90 6.09
CA ASN A 43 -40.09 -4.87 5.05
C ASN A 43 -39.33 -3.53 5.02
N TRP A 44 -38.87 -3.06 6.19
CA TRP A 44 -38.12 -1.81 6.27
C TRP A 44 -36.83 -1.86 5.44
N GLN A 45 -36.35 -3.05 5.10
CA GLN A 45 -35.23 -3.25 4.17
C GLN A 45 -35.56 -2.87 2.71
N ILE A 46 -36.83 -2.93 2.32
CA ILE A 46 -37.34 -2.55 0.98
C ILE A 46 -37.78 -1.08 0.96
N GLN A 47 -38.26 -0.55 2.10
CA GLN A 47 -38.58 0.87 2.29
C GLN A 47 -37.38 1.75 2.60
N ALA A 48 -36.28 1.14 3.07
CA ALA A 48 -34.96 1.72 2.98
C ALA A 48 -34.63 1.75 1.49
N ASP A 49 -35.19 2.74 0.80
CA ASP A 49 -34.69 3.24 -0.46
C ASP A 49 -33.23 3.53 -0.18
N TYR A 50 -32.37 2.55 -0.44
CA TYR A 50 -30.95 2.62 -0.20
C TYR A 50 -30.45 3.63 -1.21
N LYS A 51 -30.64 4.91 -0.91
CA LYS A 51 -29.99 5.99 -1.61
C LYS A 51 -28.52 5.69 -1.39
N PRO A 52 -27.78 5.31 -2.44
CA PRO A 52 -26.36 5.04 -2.29
C PRO A 52 -25.75 6.24 -1.55
N LEU A 53 -24.79 6.00 -0.66
CA LEU A 53 -24.19 7.04 0.18
C LEU A 53 -23.86 8.33 -0.62
N LYS A 54 -23.43 8.16 -1.87
CA LYS A 54 -23.19 9.22 -2.86
C LYS A 54 -24.41 10.11 -3.16
N GLN A 55 -25.60 9.55 -3.27
CA GLN A 55 -26.85 10.28 -3.47
C GLN A 55 -27.27 11.04 -2.21
N GLN A 56 -27.10 10.44 -1.03
CA GLN A 56 -27.35 11.13 0.25
C GLN A 56 -26.41 12.32 0.46
N ILE A 57 -25.12 12.14 0.15
CA ILE A 57 -24.12 13.21 0.17
C ILE A 57 -24.51 14.33 -0.82
N SER A 58 -24.92 13.96 -2.04
CA SER A 58 -25.32 14.93 -3.09
C SER A 58 -26.53 15.77 -2.67
N GLU A 59 -27.53 15.16 -2.03
CA GLU A 59 -28.70 15.87 -1.52
C GLU A 59 -28.33 16.82 -0.37
N ARG A 60 -27.45 16.39 0.54
CA ARG A 60 -26.97 17.22 1.65
C ARG A 60 -26.17 18.43 1.16
N ILE A 61 -25.30 18.25 0.18
CA ILE A 61 -24.57 19.35 -0.49
C ILE A 61 -25.57 20.34 -1.09
N ARG A 62 -26.61 19.86 -1.80
CA ARG A 62 -27.61 20.72 -2.43
C ARG A 62 -28.39 21.56 -1.42
N VAL A 63 -28.70 21.01 -0.26
CA VAL A 63 -29.34 21.75 0.84
C VAL A 63 -28.41 22.81 1.40
N LEU A 64 -27.16 22.46 1.70
CA LEU A 64 -26.17 23.39 2.23
C LEU A 64 -25.88 24.54 1.24
N LEU A 65 -25.84 24.27 -0.07
CA LEU A 65 -25.63 25.31 -1.08
C LEU A 65 -26.71 26.40 -1.07
N LYS A 66 -27.97 26.06 -0.76
CA LYS A 66 -29.10 27.00 -0.72
C LYS A 66 -29.09 27.95 0.49
N VAL A 67 -28.27 27.67 1.50
CA VAL A 67 -28.14 28.56 2.68
C VAL A 67 -27.26 29.75 2.30
N MET A 68 -27.79 30.97 2.34
CA MET A 68 -27.04 32.18 1.95
C MET A 68 -25.98 32.55 3.00
N ASP A 69 -26.36 32.58 4.29
CA ASP A 69 -25.46 32.88 5.42
C ASP A 69 -25.06 31.59 6.16
N LYS A 70 -24.07 30.88 5.61
CA LYS A 70 -23.60 29.61 6.19
C LYS A 70 -22.80 29.84 7.47
N THR A 71 -23.07 29.07 8.52
CA THR A 71 -22.24 29.07 9.73
C THR A 71 -20.86 28.45 9.48
N CYS A 72 -19.93 28.62 10.43
CA CYS A 72 -18.60 28.01 10.36
C CYS A 72 -18.69 26.47 10.28
N GLU A 73 -19.63 25.88 11.03
CA GLU A 73 -19.91 24.45 11.10
C GLU A 73 -20.48 23.93 9.78
N GLN A 74 -21.43 24.66 9.19
CA GLN A 74 -22.02 24.33 7.89
C GLN A 74 -21.01 24.42 6.74
N ASN A 75 -20.07 25.37 6.82
CA ASN A 75 -18.97 25.47 5.87
C ASN A 75 -17.96 24.33 6.02
N LYS A 76 -17.68 23.88 7.26
CA LYS A 76 -16.86 22.69 7.51
C LYS A 76 -17.54 21.44 6.97
N GLU A 77 -18.82 21.26 7.26
CA GLU A 77 -19.63 20.15 6.77
C GLU A 77 -19.65 20.12 5.23
N LEU A 78 -19.91 21.25 4.57
CA LEU A 78 -19.92 21.35 3.11
C LEU A 78 -18.56 20.96 2.50
N LYS A 79 -17.45 21.40 3.11
CA LYS A 79 -16.10 21.02 2.66
C LYS A 79 -15.84 19.53 2.79
N THR A 80 -16.20 18.93 3.93
CA THR A 80 -16.05 17.48 4.16
C THR A 80 -16.89 16.68 3.17
N LEU A 81 -18.15 17.09 2.93
CA LEU A 81 -19.04 16.40 2.00
C LEU A 81 -18.57 16.52 0.54
N LEU A 82 -18.07 17.68 0.13
CA LEU A 82 -17.49 17.87 -1.20
C LEU A 82 -16.23 17.00 -1.41
N ALA A 83 -15.38 16.87 -0.40
CA ALA A 83 -14.20 15.99 -0.43
C ALA A 83 -14.59 14.50 -0.57
N CYS A 84 -15.74 14.08 -0.02
CA CYS A 84 -16.27 12.73 -0.21
C CYS A 84 -16.88 12.50 -1.62
N THR A 85 -17.08 13.55 -2.42
CA THR A 85 -17.64 13.45 -3.80
C THR A 85 -16.61 13.64 -4.91
N SER A 86 -15.39 14.08 -4.58
CA SER A 86 -14.37 14.45 -5.57
C SER A 86 -13.76 13.29 -6.35
N ASP A 87 -14.03 12.04 -5.98
CA ASP A 87 -13.66 10.87 -6.81
C ASP A 87 -14.47 10.78 -8.13
N ASP A 88 -15.50 11.61 -8.33
CA ASP A 88 -16.39 11.56 -9.51
C ASP A 88 -16.55 12.90 -10.26
N TYR A 89 -15.96 14.00 -9.77
CA TYR A 89 -16.13 15.33 -10.38
C TYR A 89 -15.06 15.67 -11.44
N ALA A 90 -14.06 14.81 -11.63
CA ALA A 90 -12.98 15.01 -12.59
C ALA A 90 -13.39 14.77 -14.07
N GLN A 91 -14.64 14.37 -14.35
CA GLN A 91 -15.13 14.08 -15.71
C GLN A 91 -16.26 15.01 -16.21
N ARG A 92 -16.55 16.14 -15.54
CA ARG A 92 -17.65 17.05 -15.95
C ARG A 92 -17.27 18.51 -16.21
N LEU A 93 -15.99 18.83 -16.33
CA LEU A 93 -15.57 20.15 -16.82
C LEU A 93 -14.70 19.96 -18.05
N ASP A 94 -15.36 19.76 -19.19
CA ASP A 94 -14.80 19.99 -20.51
C ASP A 94 -14.82 21.52 -20.75
N PRO A 95 -13.67 22.21 -20.84
CA PRO A 95 -13.64 23.66 -20.98
C PRO A 95 -13.79 24.06 -22.45
N LYS A 96 -14.96 23.81 -23.06
CA LYS A 96 -15.35 24.37 -24.36
C LYS A 96 -16.86 24.59 -24.44
N ALA A 97 -17.39 25.61 -23.76
CA ALA A 97 -18.63 26.28 -24.15
C ALA A 97 -18.78 27.61 -23.41
N HIS A 98 -19.13 28.66 -24.16
CA HIS A 98 -19.46 30.02 -23.74
C HIS A 98 -18.28 30.98 -23.47
N SER A 99 -17.62 31.35 -24.57
CA SER A 99 -17.33 32.77 -24.80
C SER A 99 -18.62 33.47 -25.21
N GLU A 100 -19.08 34.44 -24.42
CA GLU A 100 -19.70 35.70 -24.86
C GLU A 100 -20.32 36.40 -23.65
N GLY A 101 -19.92 37.65 -23.43
CA GLY A 101 -20.46 38.47 -22.35
C GLY A 101 -19.44 39.47 -21.82
N GLN A 102 -19.23 40.56 -22.56
CA GLN A 102 -18.51 41.73 -22.09
C GLN A 102 -19.21 42.32 -20.86
N GLY A 103 -18.43 42.63 -19.82
CA GLY A 103 -18.89 43.42 -18.67
C GLY A 103 -17.68 43.99 -17.92
N LYS A 104 -17.39 45.28 -18.16
CA LYS A 104 -16.45 46.08 -17.36
C LYS A 104 -16.99 46.19 -15.92
N VAL A 105 -16.19 45.81 -14.92
CA VAL A 105 -16.25 46.43 -13.58
C VAL A 105 -14.83 46.53 -13.00
N ASP A 106 -14.61 47.68 -12.40
CA ASP A 106 -13.38 48.23 -11.85
C ASP A 106 -12.73 47.46 -10.68
N LYS A 107 -11.43 47.76 -10.55
CA LYS A 107 -10.48 47.57 -9.43
C LYS A 107 -11.06 47.17 -8.06
N SER A 108 -10.55 46.08 -7.50
CA SER A 108 -9.88 46.15 -6.19
C SER A 108 -8.89 44.99 -6.01
N LYS A 109 -7.62 45.34 -5.84
CA LYS A 109 -6.55 44.44 -5.40
C LYS A 109 -6.76 44.11 -3.92
N LYS A 110 -7.30 42.95 -3.61
CA LYS A 110 -7.03 42.24 -2.35
C LYS A 110 -6.50 40.86 -2.74
N GLY A 111 -5.19 40.69 -2.61
CA GLY A 111 -4.53 39.42 -2.89
C GLY A 111 -5.10 38.34 -2.01
N ASN A 112 -5.91 37.46 -2.59
CA ASN A 112 -6.11 36.12 -2.04
C ASN A 112 -4.73 35.47 -2.06
N LYS A 113 -4.08 35.36 -0.88
CA LYS A 113 -2.96 34.44 -0.71
C LYS A 113 -3.48 33.07 -1.14
N LEU A 114 -3.06 32.59 -2.31
CA LEU A 114 -3.28 31.22 -2.75
C LEU A 114 -2.89 30.32 -1.58
N VAL A 115 -3.85 29.57 -1.06
CA VAL A 115 -3.60 28.60 0.02
C VAL A 115 -2.60 27.61 -0.55
N LYS A 116 -1.36 27.66 -0.06
CA LYS A 116 -0.29 26.77 -0.53
C LYS A 116 -0.69 25.33 -0.21
N VAL A 117 -1.04 24.56 -1.24
CA VAL A 117 -1.41 23.15 -1.10
C VAL A 117 -0.22 22.42 -0.50
N LYS A 118 -0.42 21.77 0.65
CA LYS A 118 0.66 21.04 1.34
C LYS A 118 1.04 19.82 0.52
N ASN A 119 2.30 19.42 0.59
CA ASN A 119 2.82 18.23 -0.10
C ASN A 119 2.48 18.23 -1.60
N SER A 120 2.53 19.41 -2.23
CA SER A 120 2.19 19.58 -3.65
C SER A 120 3.40 19.37 -4.56
N PHE A 121 3.15 18.64 -5.64
CA PHE A 121 4.05 18.40 -6.77
C PHE A 121 3.31 18.72 -8.07
N GLU A 122 2.40 19.69 -8.03
CA GLU A 122 1.72 20.18 -9.24
C GLU A 122 2.75 20.58 -10.30
N GLY A 123 2.54 20.09 -11.53
CA GLY A 123 3.45 20.33 -12.66
C GLY A 123 4.65 19.39 -12.75
N VAL A 124 4.89 18.52 -11.76
CA VAL A 124 5.91 17.46 -11.86
C VAL A 124 5.43 16.39 -12.85
N THR A 125 6.30 16.03 -13.78
CA THR A 125 6.04 15.05 -14.84
C THR A 125 7.03 13.88 -14.78
N GLN A 126 6.78 12.84 -15.58
CA GLN A 126 7.70 11.71 -15.71
C GLN A 126 9.12 12.15 -16.09
N LYS A 127 9.28 13.15 -16.96
CA LYS A 127 10.59 13.65 -17.40
C LYS A 127 11.42 14.21 -16.25
N ASP A 128 10.78 14.81 -15.26
CA ASP A 128 11.45 15.35 -14.08
C ASP A 128 12.03 14.23 -13.21
N PHE A 129 11.35 13.08 -13.14
CA PHE A 129 11.86 11.88 -12.48
C PHE A 129 12.94 11.20 -13.32
N ASP A 130 12.78 11.10 -14.64
CA ASP A 130 13.79 10.47 -15.51
C ASP A 130 15.17 11.13 -15.34
N GLY A 131 15.21 12.47 -15.26
CA GLY A 131 16.47 13.19 -15.05
C GLY A 131 17.12 12.99 -13.67
N LYS A 132 16.31 12.75 -12.62
CA LYS A 132 16.77 12.76 -11.21
C LYS A 132 16.85 11.37 -10.58
N PHE A 133 16.08 10.42 -11.09
CA PHE A 133 16.01 9.05 -10.62
C PHE A 133 16.73 8.11 -11.59
N ASP A 134 16.37 8.12 -12.87
CA ASP A 134 16.89 7.13 -13.84
C ASP A 134 18.38 7.31 -14.13
N SER A 135 18.90 8.53 -13.98
CA SER A 135 20.33 8.83 -14.09
C SER A 135 21.14 8.20 -12.95
N LEU A 136 20.53 7.97 -11.78
CA LEU A 136 21.20 7.43 -10.60
C LEU A 136 21.14 5.90 -10.50
N LEU A 137 20.37 5.24 -11.38
CA LEU A 137 20.14 3.80 -11.26
C LEU A 137 21.35 2.96 -11.67
N LEU A 138 21.69 2.01 -10.81
CA LEU A 138 22.63 0.92 -11.08
C LEU A 138 21.99 -0.17 -11.94
N GLY A 139 22.79 -1.03 -12.58
CA GLY A 139 22.30 -1.98 -13.57
C GLY A 139 21.19 -2.92 -13.05
N TYR A 140 21.31 -3.43 -11.83
CA TYR A 140 20.29 -4.30 -11.23
C TYR A 140 19.01 -3.53 -10.86
N GLN A 141 19.13 -2.27 -10.44
CA GLN A 141 17.98 -1.41 -10.15
C GLN A 141 17.21 -1.08 -11.44
N ARG A 142 17.91 -0.91 -12.57
CA ARG A 142 17.28 -0.77 -13.88
C ARG A 142 16.45 -2.01 -14.23
N LYS A 143 16.93 -3.23 -13.94
CA LYS A 143 16.14 -4.46 -14.11
C LYS A 143 14.88 -4.48 -13.26
N TRP A 144 14.95 -4.01 -12.01
CA TRP A 144 13.75 -3.85 -11.17
C TRP A 144 12.76 -2.87 -11.82
N ARG A 145 13.24 -1.75 -12.33
CA ARG A 145 12.42 -0.71 -12.99
C ARG A 145 11.81 -1.19 -14.30
N GLU A 146 12.58 -1.84 -15.15
CA GLU A 146 12.13 -2.47 -16.40
C GLU A 146 10.96 -3.42 -16.13
N ALA A 147 11.08 -4.28 -15.11
CA ALA A 147 10.00 -5.18 -14.69
C ALA A 147 8.72 -4.42 -14.28
N LYS A 148 8.84 -3.30 -13.55
CA LYS A 148 7.68 -2.44 -13.16
C LYS A 148 7.03 -1.81 -14.39
N ILE A 149 7.83 -1.26 -15.29
CA ILE A 149 7.36 -0.58 -16.52
C ILE A 149 6.68 -1.59 -17.45
N ALA A 150 7.30 -2.75 -17.66
CA ALA A 150 6.72 -3.82 -18.48
C ALA A 150 5.36 -4.27 -17.95
N HIS A 151 5.21 -4.38 -16.62
CA HIS A 151 3.92 -4.65 -16.01
C HIS A 151 2.89 -3.55 -16.27
N ALA A 152 3.27 -2.28 -16.07
CA ALA A 152 2.39 -1.13 -16.26
C ALA A 152 1.90 -1.00 -17.71
N LYS A 153 2.77 -1.26 -18.68
CA LYS A 153 2.45 -1.31 -20.12
C LYS A 153 1.71 -2.58 -20.53
N GLY A 154 1.68 -3.59 -19.66
CA GLY A 154 1.05 -4.88 -19.93
C GLY A 154 1.79 -5.71 -20.97
N GLU A 155 3.11 -5.54 -21.06
CA GLU A 155 3.98 -6.23 -22.01
C GLU A 155 3.98 -7.74 -21.79
N PHE A 156 4.24 -8.47 -22.87
CA PHE A 156 4.47 -9.92 -22.86
C PHE A 156 5.97 -10.17 -22.90
N ILE A 157 6.45 -10.99 -21.98
CA ILE A 157 7.85 -11.41 -21.86
C ILE A 157 7.88 -12.93 -21.98
N GLU A 158 8.95 -13.47 -22.54
CA GLU A 158 9.18 -14.91 -22.58
C GLU A 158 9.56 -15.41 -21.18
N ASP A 159 8.91 -16.49 -20.73
CA ASP A 159 9.37 -17.22 -19.55
C ASP A 159 10.56 -18.14 -19.89
N ALA A 160 11.09 -18.81 -18.88
CA ALA A 160 12.20 -19.75 -18.98
C ALA A 160 12.01 -20.87 -20.03
N LYS A 161 10.76 -21.11 -20.47
CA LYS A 161 10.41 -22.10 -21.49
C LYS A 161 10.13 -21.48 -22.87
N GLY A 162 10.41 -20.20 -23.04
CA GLY A 162 10.15 -19.45 -24.27
C GLY A 162 8.67 -19.11 -24.49
N LYS A 163 7.81 -19.30 -23.50
CA LYS A 163 6.38 -18.98 -23.62
C LYS A 163 6.15 -17.51 -23.31
N LYS A 164 5.51 -16.80 -24.24
CA LYS A 164 5.10 -15.41 -24.02
C LYS A 164 4.00 -15.31 -22.98
N ILE A 165 4.30 -14.66 -21.87
CA ILE A 165 3.38 -14.41 -20.77
C ILE A 165 3.37 -12.94 -20.38
N LYS A 166 2.20 -12.44 -19.99
CA LYS A 166 2.06 -11.04 -19.55
C LYS A 166 2.85 -10.81 -18.25
N MET A 167 3.66 -9.75 -18.22
CA MET A 167 4.46 -9.39 -17.05
C MET A 167 3.60 -9.32 -15.78
N PRO A 168 3.90 -10.14 -14.74
CA PRO A 168 3.06 -10.23 -13.57
C PRO A 168 3.14 -8.99 -12.68
N ARG A 169 2.08 -8.76 -11.92
CA ARG A 169 2.02 -7.69 -10.89
C ARG A 169 2.85 -8.00 -9.63
N THR A 170 3.36 -9.22 -9.52
CA THR A 170 4.10 -9.70 -8.35
C THR A 170 5.56 -9.84 -8.71
N ARG A 171 6.42 -9.16 -7.96
CA ARG A 171 7.88 -9.29 -8.05
C ARG A 171 8.41 -9.79 -6.70
N ALA A 172 9.31 -10.76 -6.72
CA ALA A 172 10.04 -11.23 -5.54
C ALA A 172 11.54 -11.11 -5.80
N ILE A 173 12.26 -10.44 -4.90
CA ILE A 173 13.66 -10.07 -5.11
C ILE A 173 14.47 -10.55 -3.91
N LEU A 174 15.48 -11.36 -4.15
CA LEU A 174 16.55 -11.57 -3.18
C LEU A 174 17.68 -10.62 -3.48
N LYS A 175 18.19 -9.99 -2.43
CA LYS A 175 19.23 -8.97 -2.55
C LYS A 175 20.29 -9.17 -1.47
N SER A 176 21.51 -8.79 -1.81
CA SER A 176 22.61 -8.61 -0.86
C SER A 176 22.32 -7.45 0.11
N ARG A 177 22.94 -7.48 1.30
CA ARG A 177 22.95 -6.34 2.21
C ARG A 177 23.53 -5.09 1.54
N GLN A 178 23.03 -3.92 1.94
CA GLN A 178 23.55 -2.60 1.58
C GLN A 178 23.64 -2.24 0.08
N ILE A 179 22.96 -2.95 -0.83
CA ILE A 179 22.94 -2.60 -2.27
C ILE A 179 21.88 -1.55 -2.66
N GLY A 180 21.40 -0.73 -1.72
CA GLY A 180 20.46 0.37 -2.02
C GLY A 180 19.02 -0.03 -2.36
N ALA A 181 18.54 -1.21 -1.97
CA ALA A 181 17.16 -1.65 -2.23
C ALA A 181 16.10 -0.73 -1.59
N THR A 182 16.30 -0.34 -0.32
CA THR A 182 15.38 0.55 0.41
C THR A 182 15.28 1.93 -0.26
N TRP A 183 16.44 2.48 -0.68
CA TRP A 183 16.50 3.74 -1.42
C TRP A 183 15.73 3.65 -2.73
N TYR A 184 15.95 2.58 -3.51
CA TYR A 184 15.28 2.38 -4.80
C TYR A 184 13.76 2.25 -4.66
N PHE A 185 13.27 1.40 -3.74
CA PHE A 185 11.82 1.19 -3.60
C PHE A 185 11.12 2.38 -2.96
N ALA A 186 11.81 3.17 -2.13
CA ALA A 186 11.31 4.47 -1.68
C ALA A 186 11.10 5.43 -2.86
N ALA A 187 12.06 5.49 -3.79
CA ALA A 187 11.97 6.35 -4.97
C ALA A 187 10.90 5.87 -5.96
N GLU A 188 10.82 4.56 -6.22
CA GLU A 188 9.79 3.96 -7.09
C GLU A 188 8.37 4.26 -6.55
N ALA A 189 8.16 4.09 -5.25
CA ALA A 189 6.87 4.38 -4.62
C ALA A 189 6.55 5.89 -4.67
N PHE A 190 7.54 6.75 -4.41
CA PHE A 190 7.34 8.19 -4.44
C PHE A 190 6.99 8.70 -5.85
N GLU A 191 7.70 8.23 -6.87
CA GLU A 191 7.38 8.48 -8.28
C GLU A 191 5.93 8.05 -8.59
N ASP A 192 5.57 6.81 -8.25
CA ASP A 192 4.23 6.30 -8.53
C ASP A 192 3.14 7.11 -7.81
N ALA A 193 3.36 7.46 -6.53
CA ALA A 193 2.41 8.28 -5.77
C ALA A 193 2.20 9.66 -6.42
N VAL A 194 3.28 10.34 -6.82
CA VAL A 194 3.23 11.67 -7.44
C VAL A 194 2.56 11.62 -8.81
N LEU A 195 2.88 10.63 -9.63
CA LEU A 195 2.46 10.61 -11.04
C LEU A 195 1.09 9.99 -11.25
N THR A 196 0.71 8.96 -10.49
CA THR A 196 -0.53 8.20 -10.76
C THR A 196 -1.67 8.50 -9.79
N GLY A 197 -1.38 9.11 -8.63
CA GLY A 197 -2.36 9.27 -7.56
C GLY A 197 -2.66 7.95 -6.83
N ASP A 198 -1.89 6.89 -7.07
CA ASP A 198 -2.10 5.61 -6.41
C ASP A 198 -1.42 5.57 -5.04
N ASN A 199 -2.11 4.93 -4.08
CA ASN A 199 -1.57 4.68 -2.75
C ASN A 199 -0.39 3.71 -2.76
N GLN A 200 0.56 3.96 -1.86
CA GLN A 200 1.75 3.14 -1.67
C GLN A 200 1.80 2.66 -0.23
N ILE A 201 2.11 1.39 -0.02
CA ILE A 201 2.02 0.75 1.29
C ILE A 201 3.32 0.01 1.57
N PHE A 202 4.13 0.53 2.48
CA PHE A 202 5.29 -0.15 3.03
C PHE A 202 4.86 -1.04 4.20
N LEU A 203 5.16 -2.32 4.08
CA LEU A 203 4.93 -3.34 5.09
C LEU A 203 6.29 -3.85 5.54
N SER A 204 6.71 -3.44 6.73
CA SER A 204 8.01 -3.82 7.30
C SER A 204 7.85 -4.60 8.61
N ALA A 205 8.87 -5.39 8.98
CA ALA A 205 8.86 -6.16 10.22
C ALA A 205 8.77 -5.30 11.50
N SER A 206 9.06 -4.01 11.41
CA SER A 206 8.79 -3.03 12.47
C SER A 206 8.40 -1.66 11.91
N GLN A 207 7.75 -0.83 12.72
CA GLN A 207 7.39 0.53 12.33
C GLN A 207 8.62 1.40 12.06
N ASN A 208 9.68 1.23 12.86
CA ASN A 208 10.94 1.96 12.70
C ASN A 208 11.61 1.66 11.35
N GLN A 209 11.58 0.40 10.90
CA GLN A 209 12.06 0.02 9.56
C GLN A 209 11.23 0.69 8.46
N ALA A 210 9.89 0.71 8.59
CA ALA A 210 9.03 1.38 7.63
C ALA A 210 9.33 2.90 7.56
N PHE A 211 9.70 3.54 8.67
CA PHE A 211 10.08 4.96 8.69
C PHE A 211 11.42 5.27 7.99
N ILE A 212 12.25 4.28 7.67
CA ILE A 212 13.43 4.49 6.83
C ILE A 212 12.98 4.92 5.42
N PHE A 213 11.94 4.27 4.85
CA PHE A 213 11.37 4.69 3.57
C PHE A 213 10.83 6.11 3.63
N ARG A 214 10.15 6.48 4.72
CA ARG A 214 9.65 7.85 4.95
C ARG A 214 10.79 8.87 4.89
N THR A 215 11.94 8.53 5.48
CA THR A 215 13.11 9.41 5.50
C THR A 215 13.66 9.62 4.09
N TYR A 216 13.85 8.54 3.31
CA TYR A 216 14.26 8.66 1.91
C TYR A 216 13.27 9.46 1.06
N ILE A 217 11.97 9.22 1.21
CA ILE A 217 10.93 9.93 0.46
C ILE A 217 10.95 11.44 0.76
N ARG A 218 11.15 11.83 2.02
CA ARG A 218 11.34 13.24 2.39
C ARG A 218 12.60 13.82 1.78
N GLN A 219 13.69 13.05 1.75
CA GLN A 219 14.94 13.47 1.13
C GLN A 219 14.75 13.69 -0.38
N PHE A 220 14.11 12.76 -1.09
CA PHE A 220 13.79 12.92 -2.52
C PHE A 220 12.92 14.13 -2.79
N ALA A 221 11.85 14.31 -2.02
CA ALA A 221 10.99 15.48 -2.17
C ALA A 221 11.76 16.80 -1.98
N LYS A 222 12.69 16.85 -1.03
CA LYS A 222 13.52 18.02 -0.78
C LYS A 222 14.57 18.23 -1.86
N ASP A 223 15.35 17.20 -2.20
CA ASP A 223 16.49 17.33 -3.11
C ASP A 223 16.06 17.45 -4.57
N TRP A 224 15.02 16.73 -4.96
CA TRP A 224 14.59 16.67 -6.36
C TRP A 224 13.61 17.78 -6.72
N PHE A 225 12.84 18.30 -5.74
CA PHE A 225 11.72 19.21 -6.01
C PHE A 225 11.61 20.38 -5.02
N ASP A 226 12.53 20.52 -4.05
CA ASP A 226 12.48 21.55 -2.99
C ASP A 226 11.18 21.54 -2.14
N VAL A 227 10.56 20.37 -1.98
CA VAL A 227 9.32 20.18 -1.22
C VAL A 227 9.59 19.57 0.15
N ASN A 228 9.23 20.31 1.21
CA ASN A 228 9.29 19.81 2.59
C ASN A 228 8.02 19.02 2.95
N LEU A 229 8.03 17.71 2.71
CA LEU A 229 6.91 16.81 3.00
C LEU A 229 6.53 16.79 4.50
N LYS A 230 5.22 16.81 4.75
CA LYS A 230 4.59 16.69 6.09
C LYS A 230 3.83 15.38 6.21
N GLY A 231 3.66 14.90 7.44
CA GLY A 231 2.97 13.64 7.77
C GLY A 231 3.87 12.70 8.56
N THR A 232 3.39 12.15 9.68
CA THR A 232 4.13 11.24 10.57
C THR A 232 3.94 9.80 10.13
N ASP A 233 2.78 9.21 10.40
CA ASP A 233 2.54 7.78 10.16
C ASP A 233 2.22 7.46 8.69
N SER A 234 1.76 8.47 7.96
CA SER A 234 1.56 8.45 6.52
C SER A 234 1.89 9.82 5.92
N ILE A 235 2.08 9.87 4.60
CA ILE A 235 2.25 11.09 3.83
C ILE A 235 1.15 11.13 2.77
N GLU A 236 0.24 12.09 2.90
CA GLU A 236 -0.79 12.39 1.90
C GLU A 236 -0.27 13.45 0.92
N LEU A 237 -0.44 13.21 -0.37
CA LEU A 237 -0.04 14.12 -1.45
C LEU A 237 -1.25 14.89 -1.99
N TRP A 238 -0.97 16.01 -2.67
CA TRP A 238 -1.97 16.89 -3.27
C TRP A 238 -2.96 16.20 -4.23
N ASN A 239 -2.56 15.09 -4.84
CA ASN A 239 -3.35 14.34 -5.82
C ASN A 239 -4.22 13.24 -5.19
N GLY A 240 -4.32 13.19 -3.85
CA GLY A 240 -5.12 12.19 -3.11
C GLY A 240 -4.41 10.86 -2.84
N SER A 241 -3.20 10.65 -3.39
CA SER A 241 -2.40 9.48 -3.01
C SER A 241 -1.91 9.58 -1.57
N THR A 242 -1.85 8.45 -0.91
CA THR A 242 -1.25 8.32 0.43
C THR A 242 -0.17 7.25 0.44
N ILE A 243 0.97 7.60 1.04
CA ILE A 243 2.08 6.69 1.32
C ILE A 243 2.00 6.27 2.78
N TYR A 244 1.72 4.99 3.02
CA TYR A 244 1.56 4.38 4.34
C TYR A 244 2.83 3.65 4.78
N PHE A 245 3.20 3.80 6.05
CA PHE A 245 4.35 3.14 6.68
C PHE A 245 3.86 2.26 7.83
N LEU A 246 3.62 0.98 7.54
CA LEU A 246 2.92 0.08 8.45
C LEU A 246 3.85 -1.02 8.98
N ALA A 247 3.68 -1.32 10.26
CA ALA A 247 4.31 -2.46 10.90
C ALA A 247 3.49 -3.74 10.70
N THR A 248 4.14 -4.87 11.00
CA THR A 248 3.58 -6.22 10.98
C THR A 248 2.53 -6.50 12.07
N SER A 249 1.52 -5.66 12.29
CA SER A 249 0.36 -6.05 13.12
C SER A 249 -0.89 -6.15 12.25
N ALA A 250 -1.29 -7.37 11.90
CA ALA A 250 -2.40 -7.62 10.97
C ALA A 250 -3.74 -6.96 11.35
N ARG A 251 -3.94 -6.63 12.63
CA ARG A 251 -5.15 -5.96 13.16
C ARG A 251 -5.29 -4.50 12.74
N THR A 252 -4.19 -3.78 12.53
CA THR A 252 -4.21 -2.33 12.20
C THR A 252 -4.19 -2.05 10.70
N VAL A 253 -4.10 -3.11 9.90
CA VAL A 253 -3.72 -3.04 8.49
C VAL A 253 -4.89 -3.47 7.58
N GLN A 254 -6.04 -3.83 8.13
CA GLN A 254 -7.25 -4.17 7.36
C GLN A 254 -7.98 -2.89 6.89
N GLY A 255 -7.95 -2.60 5.59
CA GLY A 255 -8.71 -1.51 4.98
C GLY A 255 -7.95 -0.68 3.95
N TYR A 256 -6.61 -0.67 3.99
CA TYR A 256 -5.83 0.03 2.98
C TYR A 256 -5.86 -0.69 1.63
N HIS A 257 -5.66 0.08 0.56
CA HIS A 257 -5.48 -0.44 -0.79
C HIS A 257 -4.39 0.33 -1.50
N GLY A 258 -3.60 -0.33 -2.34
CA GLY A 258 -2.48 0.31 -3.05
C GLY A 258 -1.41 -0.68 -3.48
N HIS A 259 -0.32 -0.14 -4.03
CA HIS A 259 0.90 -0.90 -4.32
C HIS A 259 1.59 -1.26 -3.00
N THR A 260 1.97 -2.52 -2.85
CA THR A 260 2.58 -3.03 -1.61
C THR A 260 4.06 -3.31 -1.79
N TYR A 261 4.84 -2.87 -0.82
CA TYR A 261 6.29 -3.06 -0.71
C TYR A 261 6.57 -3.80 0.59
N MET A 262 7.06 -5.02 0.49
CA MET A 262 7.26 -5.93 1.60
C MET A 262 8.76 -6.10 1.80
N ASP A 263 9.32 -5.29 2.69
CA ASP A 263 10.74 -5.35 3.03
C ASP A 263 11.04 -6.57 3.88
N GLU A 264 12.28 -7.06 3.80
CA GLU A 264 12.84 -8.11 4.63
C GLU A 264 11.86 -9.26 4.95
N PHE A 265 11.07 -9.68 3.96
CA PHE A 265 9.94 -10.60 4.15
C PHE A 265 10.36 -12.00 4.62
N PHE A 266 11.65 -12.36 4.49
CA PHE A 266 12.23 -13.58 5.06
C PHE A 266 12.57 -13.47 6.56
N TRP A 267 12.45 -12.30 7.14
CA TRP A 267 12.65 -12.03 8.57
C TRP A 267 11.34 -11.74 9.32
N MET A 268 10.20 -11.85 8.62
CA MET A 268 8.87 -11.67 9.20
C MET A 268 8.37 -12.94 9.89
N GLN A 269 8.20 -12.91 11.21
CA GLN A 269 7.71 -14.04 12.00
C GLN A 269 6.35 -14.58 11.51
N ASN A 270 5.35 -13.71 11.33
CA ASN A 270 4.00 -14.10 10.89
C ASN A 270 3.77 -13.91 9.38
N PHE A 271 4.76 -14.27 8.55
CA PHE A 271 4.72 -14.04 7.09
C PHE A 271 3.39 -14.46 6.41
N ASN A 272 2.79 -15.59 6.80
CA ASN A 272 1.54 -16.06 6.20
C ASN A 272 0.36 -15.11 6.45
N GLU A 273 0.30 -14.52 7.64
CA GLU A 273 -0.73 -13.54 7.99
C GLU A 273 -0.47 -12.22 7.24
N PHE A 274 0.79 -11.76 7.17
CA PHE A 274 1.15 -10.59 6.37
C PHE A 274 0.82 -10.75 4.91
N LYS A 275 1.19 -11.89 4.33
CA LYS A 275 0.87 -12.20 2.95
C LYS A 275 -0.64 -12.11 2.72
N LYS A 276 -1.45 -12.67 3.63
CA LYS A 276 -2.93 -12.61 3.53
C LYS A 276 -3.41 -11.15 3.51
N VAL A 277 -2.94 -10.32 4.43
CA VAL A 277 -3.30 -8.90 4.50
C VAL A 277 -2.83 -8.15 3.25
N ALA A 278 -1.56 -8.26 2.88
CA ALA A 278 -0.99 -7.64 1.69
C ALA A 278 -1.75 -8.03 0.41
N THR A 279 -2.12 -9.31 0.27
CA THR A 279 -2.95 -9.77 -0.85
C THR A 279 -4.35 -9.18 -0.84
N GLY A 280 -4.94 -8.96 0.34
CA GLY A 280 -6.23 -8.27 0.49
C GLY A 280 -6.17 -6.81 0.01
N MET A 281 -5.15 -6.06 0.43
CA MET A 281 -4.94 -4.66 0.05
C MET A 281 -4.72 -4.47 -1.46
N SER A 282 -3.99 -5.41 -2.05
CA SER A 282 -3.60 -5.39 -3.45
C SER A 282 -4.49 -6.29 -4.31
N SER A 283 -5.76 -6.49 -3.90
CA SER A 283 -6.67 -7.39 -4.60
C SER A 283 -6.94 -6.95 -6.04
N HIS A 284 -7.08 -5.63 -6.29
CA HIS A 284 -7.36 -5.10 -7.63
C HIS A 284 -6.21 -5.37 -8.62
N LYS A 285 -6.55 -5.64 -9.89
CA LYS A 285 -5.59 -6.00 -10.94
C LYS A 285 -4.45 -5.00 -11.11
N LYS A 286 -4.69 -3.70 -10.86
CA LYS A 286 -3.67 -2.64 -10.97
C LYS A 286 -2.63 -2.64 -9.85
N TRP A 287 -2.94 -3.21 -8.68
CA TRP A 287 -2.07 -3.16 -7.52
C TRP A 287 -0.91 -4.15 -7.61
N ARG A 288 0.31 -3.61 -7.55
CA ARG A 288 1.56 -4.37 -7.56
C ARG A 288 1.89 -4.88 -6.15
N ARG A 289 2.62 -5.99 -6.10
CA ARG A 289 3.18 -6.57 -4.88
C ARG A 289 4.66 -6.80 -5.09
N THR A 290 5.49 -6.09 -4.34
CA THR A 290 6.94 -6.18 -4.44
C THR A 290 7.48 -6.73 -3.13
N TYR A 291 8.03 -7.94 -3.16
CA TYR A 291 8.70 -8.59 -2.05
C TYR A 291 10.20 -8.43 -2.26
N PHE A 292 10.95 -7.93 -1.28
CA PHE A 292 12.40 -7.85 -1.37
C PHE A 292 13.05 -8.09 -0.02
N SER A 293 14.10 -8.90 0.02
CA SER A 293 14.69 -9.35 1.29
C SER A 293 16.09 -9.91 1.10
N THR A 294 16.88 -9.89 2.17
CA THR A 294 17.94 -10.88 2.34
C THR A 294 17.33 -12.25 2.66
N PRO A 295 17.92 -13.38 2.22
CA PRO A 295 17.39 -14.69 2.57
C PRO A 295 17.63 -15.02 4.05
N SER A 296 16.75 -15.85 4.63
CA SER A 296 16.93 -16.42 5.97
C SER A 296 17.21 -17.92 5.89
N THR A 297 16.33 -18.76 6.43
CA THR A 297 16.45 -20.22 6.43
C THR A 297 15.52 -20.88 5.40
N LEU A 298 15.86 -22.11 4.99
CA LEU A 298 14.98 -22.94 4.14
C LEU A 298 13.64 -23.26 4.81
N SER A 299 13.62 -23.34 6.15
CA SER A 299 12.40 -23.58 6.93
C SER A 299 11.47 -22.38 7.06
N HIS A 300 11.89 -21.18 6.66
CA HIS A 300 11.07 -19.99 6.77
C HIS A 300 9.77 -20.10 5.93
N PRO A 301 8.59 -19.71 6.45
CA PRO A 301 7.31 -19.86 5.73
C PRO A 301 7.25 -19.15 4.37
N ALA A 302 8.08 -18.12 4.16
CA ALA A 302 8.19 -17.42 2.89
C ALA A 302 8.92 -18.21 1.80
N TYR A 303 9.72 -19.23 2.17
CA TYR A 303 10.49 -20.02 1.22
C TYR A 303 9.59 -20.72 0.19
N GLY A 304 8.38 -21.14 0.59
CA GLY A 304 7.41 -21.72 -0.35
C GLY A 304 6.83 -20.74 -1.38
N LEU A 305 6.82 -19.43 -1.09
CA LEU A 305 6.51 -18.40 -2.10
C LEU A 305 7.71 -18.21 -3.04
N TRP A 306 8.92 -18.17 -2.49
CA TRP A 306 10.14 -17.98 -3.27
C TRP A 306 10.43 -19.16 -4.21
N SER A 307 10.43 -20.40 -3.71
CA SER A 307 10.70 -21.61 -4.49
C SER A 307 9.57 -22.03 -5.43
N GLY A 308 8.36 -21.44 -5.30
CA GLY A 308 7.18 -21.88 -6.04
C GLY A 308 6.54 -23.18 -5.53
N SER A 309 7.15 -23.84 -4.53
CA SER A 309 6.69 -25.14 -3.98
C SER A 309 5.29 -25.13 -3.36
N ARG A 310 4.73 -23.94 -3.07
CA ARG A 310 3.38 -23.79 -2.51
C ARG A 310 2.25 -23.99 -3.53
N MET A 311 2.55 -24.12 -4.82
CA MET A 311 1.52 -24.33 -5.85
C MET A 311 0.89 -25.72 -5.75
N LYS A 312 -0.36 -25.79 -5.27
CA LYS A 312 -1.11 -27.06 -5.16
C LYS A 312 -1.78 -27.52 -6.48
N ASN A 313 -1.99 -26.62 -7.44
CA ASN A 313 -2.94 -26.84 -8.55
C ASN A 313 -2.35 -26.71 -9.97
N VAL A 314 -1.03 -26.69 -10.13
CA VAL A 314 -0.41 -26.69 -11.47
C VAL A 314 0.03 -28.12 -11.78
N LYS A 315 -0.49 -28.67 -12.89
CA LYS A 315 -0.15 -30.03 -13.37
C LYS A 315 1.37 -30.18 -13.61
N ASP A 316 2.01 -29.07 -13.93
CA ASP A 316 3.46 -28.90 -13.96
C ASP A 316 3.96 -28.39 -12.60
N LYS A 317 4.33 -29.32 -11.70
CA LYS A 317 5.16 -29.01 -10.52
C LYS A 317 6.60 -28.72 -10.94
N ASP A 318 6.78 -27.88 -11.95
CA ASP A 318 8.13 -27.45 -12.31
C ASP A 318 8.61 -26.56 -11.19
N ASN A 319 9.53 -27.10 -10.39
CA ASN A 319 10.28 -26.31 -9.43
C ASN A 319 10.89 -25.15 -10.21
N VAL A 320 10.54 -23.92 -9.81
CA VAL A 320 11.15 -22.73 -10.39
C VAL A 320 12.66 -22.87 -10.20
N ASP A 321 13.45 -22.73 -11.27
CA ASP A 321 14.90 -22.71 -11.12
C ASP A 321 15.27 -21.43 -10.36
N ILE A 322 15.61 -21.59 -9.09
CA ILE A 322 15.94 -20.51 -8.17
C ILE A 322 17.45 -20.26 -8.08
N THR A 323 18.24 -20.83 -8.98
CA THR A 323 19.68 -20.58 -9.02
C THR A 323 19.95 -19.11 -9.39
N ASN A 324 21.01 -18.53 -8.80
CA ASN A 324 21.41 -17.17 -9.13
C ASN A 324 21.69 -17.02 -10.64
N LYS A 325 22.30 -18.02 -11.29
CA LYS A 325 22.56 -18.03 -12.73
C LYS A 325 21.31 -17.77 -13.56
N HIS A 326 20.19 -18.38 -13.18
CA HIS A 326 18.92 -18.21 -13.88
C HIS A 326 18.20 -16.91 -13.50
N LEU A 327 18.27 -16.52 -12.22
CA LEU A 327 17.53 -15.38 -11.69
C LEU A 327 18.27 -14.03 -11.73
N LYS A 328 19.55 -13.98 -12.13
CA LYS A 328 20.39 -12.77 -12.10
C LYS A 328 19.80 -11.57 -12.83
N TYR A 329 19.06 -11.81 -13.92
CA TYR A 329 18.46 -10.75 -14.75
C TYR A 329 16.94 -10.64 -14.65
N GLY A 330 16.33 -11.45 -13.78
CA GLY A 330 14.89 -11.52 -13.65
C GLY A 330 14.25 -12.58 -14.53
N GLU A 331 13.43 -13.44 -13.95
CA GLU A 331 12.75 -14.53 -14.65
C GLU A 331 11.32 -14.69 -14.14
N ILE A 332 10.40 -15.13 -15.00
CA ILE A 332 9.01 -15.34 -14.59
C ILE A 332 8.77 -16.83 -14.35
N GLY A 333 8.45 -17.17 -13.10
CA GLY A 333 8.06 -18.53 -12.75
C GLY A 333 6.68 -18.90 -13.30
N SER A 334 6.43 -20.21 -13.40
CA SER A 334 5.12 -20.78 -13.76
C SER A 334 3.97 -20.32 -12.85
N ASP A 335 4.30 -19.86 -11.64
CA ASP A 335 3.38 -19.27 -10.66
C ASP A 335 3.06 -17.79 -10.89
N ARG A 336 3.53 -17.21 -12.01
CA ARG A 336 3.35 -15.80 -12.39
C ARG A 336 3.90 -14.84 -11.36
N ILE A 337 5.08 -15.16 -10.82
CA ILE A 337 5.90 -14.25 -10.03
C ILE A 337 7.19 -14.02 -10.78
N TRP A 338 7.52 -12.75 -11.01
CA TRP A 338 8.83 -12.37 -11.53
C TRP A 338 9.84 -12.39 -10.38
N ARG A 339 10.97 -13.06 -10.56
CA ARG A 339 11.99 -13.28 -9.55
C ARG A 339 13.34 -12.79 -10.00
N MET A 340 14.07 -12.14 -9.10
CA MET A 340 15.46 -11.77 -9.36
C MET A 340 16.32 -12.00 -8.11
N VAL A 341 17.56 -12.42 -8.32
CA VAL A 341 18.59 -12.49 -7.27
C VAL A 341 19.69 -11.50 -7.61
N THR A 342 20.10 -10.68 -6.65
CA THR A 342 21.23 -9.75 -6.79
C THR A 342 22.20 -9.97 -5.64
N THR A 343 23.28 -10.71 -5.90
CA THR A 343 24.39 -10.87 -4.94
C THR A 343 25.27 -9.61 -4.91
N ILE A 344 26.18 -9.53 -3.94
CA ILE A 344 27.17 -8.44 -3.88
C ILE A 344 28.04 -8.42 -5.14
N THR A 345 28.42 -9.60 -5.65
CA THR A 345 29.20 -9.74 -6.88
C THR A 345 28.40 -9.35 -8.13
N ASP A 346 27.09 -9.62 -8.15
CA ASP A 346 26.23 -9.14 -9.23
C ASP A 346 26.07 -7.62 -9.17
N ALA A 347 25.94 -7.06 -7.97
CA ALA A 347 25.79 -5.63 -7.76
C ALA A 347 27.05 -4.87 -8.22
N GLU A 348 28.24 -5.34 -7.84
CA GLU A 348 29.53 -4.79 -8.28
C GLU A 348 29.68 -4.84 -9.81
N GLN A 349 29.41 -6.01 -10.42
CA GLN A 349 29.44 -6.15 -11.89
C GLN A 349 28.42 -5.24 -12.62
N MET A 350 27.37 -4.81 -11.91
CA MET A 350 26.35 -3.90 -12.42
C MET A 350 26.55 -2.43 -11.95
N GLY A 351 27.75 -2.11 -11.46
CA GLY A 351 28.21 -0.74 -11.17
C GLY A 351 28.17 -0.32 -9.71
N CYS A 352 27.87 -1.21 -8.76
CA CYS A 352 27.88 -0.91 -7.32
C CYS A 352 29.27 -1.11 -6.72
N ASN A 353 30.18 -0.17 -6.99
CA ASN A 353 31.59 -0.27 -6.61
C ASN A 353 31.87 0.34 -5.22
N PHE A 354 30.97 0.13 -4.25
CA PHE A 354 31.06 0.74 -2.91
C PHE A 354 31.65 -0.20 -1.85
N PHE A 355 31.92 -1.45 -2.21
CA PHE A 355 32.29 -2.50 -1.27
C PHE A 355 33.75 -2.90 -1.45
N ASP A 356 34.44 -3.12 -0.34
CA ASP A 356 35.63 -3.98 -0.33
C ASP A 356 35.16 -5.42 -0.05
N ILE A 357 35.01 -6.21 -1.11
CA ILE A 357 34.47 -7.57 -1.00
C ILE A 357 35.45 -8.49 -0.27
N ASP A 358 36.75 -8.24 -0.35
CA ASP A 358 37.75 -9.11 0.28
C ASP A 358 37.81 -8.82 1.79
N GLU A 359 37.77 -7.55 2.21
CA GLU A 359 37.62 -7.18 3.62
C GLU A 359 36.33 -7.79 4.23
N LEU A 360 35.20 -7.73 3.51
CA LEU A 360 33.95 -8.34 3.98
C LEU A 360 34.05 -9.87 4.14
N LYS A 361 34.87 -10.56 3.34
CA LYS A 361 35.11 -12.01 3.52
C LYS A 361 35.96 -12.30 4.74
N ASP A 362 36.88 -11.41 5.10
CA ASP A 362 37.74 -11.56 6.27
C ASP A 362 36.97 -11.27 7.58
N GLU A 363 36.02 -10.33 7.54
CA GLU A 363 35.18 -9.96 8.70
C GLU A 363 34.12 -11.01 9.07
N HIS A 364 33.68 -11.84 8.12
CA HIS A 364 32.54 -12.73 8.28
C HIS A 364 32.93 -14.20 8.12
N SER A 365 32.28 -15.10 8.86
CA SER A 365 32.40 -16.52 8.52
C SER A 365 31.85 -16.77 7.12
N LYS A 366 32.35 -17.83 6.45
CA LYS A 366 31.87 -18.21 5.11
C LYS A 366 30.35 -18.34 5.02
N ALA A 367 29.71 -18.92 6.05
CA ALA A 367 28.27 -19.10 6.09
C ALA A 367 27.51 -17.78 6.23
N GLU A 368 28.01 -16.86 7.06
CA GLU A 368 27.43 -15.52 7.20
C GLU A 368 27.61 -14.70 5.92
N PHE A 369 28.80 -14.73 5.33
CA PHE A 369 29.07 -14.04 4.07
C PHE A 369 28.15 -14.55 2.94
N ASP A 370 28.04 -15.87 2.83
CA ASP A 370 27.18 -16.54 1.86
C ASP A 370 25.70 -16.11 2.00
N ASN A 371 25.21 -15.99 3.23
CA ASN A 371 23.83 -15.59 3.49
C ASN A 371 23.60 -14.09 3.25
N LEU A 372 24.45 -13.24 3.83
CA LEU A 372 24.28 -11.78 3.82
C LEU A 372 24.54 -11.17 2.44
N PHE A 373 25.52 -11.71 1.70
CA PHE A 373 26.06 -11.07 0.51
C PHE A 373 25.88 -11.90 -0.76
N LEU A 374 25.86 -13.24 -0.67
CA LEU A 374 25.67 -14.13 -1.83
C LEU A 374 24.26 -14.71 -1.94
N CYS A 375 23.31 -14.20 -1.16
CA CYS A 375 21.90 -14.58 -1.22
C CYS A 375 21.66 -16.09 -1.06
N LYS A 376 22.49 -16.79 -0.27
CA LYS A 376 22.29 -18.21 0.04
C LYS A 376 21.42 -18.38 1.28
N PHE A 377 20.48 -19.33 1.22
CA PHE A 377 19.71 -19.70 2.39
C PHE A 377 20.56 -20.51 3.35
N VAL A 378 20.35 -20.31 4.65
CA VAL A 378 20.91 -21.18 5.67
C VAL A 378 20.11 -22.48 5.70
N ASP A 379 20.80 -23.61 5.61
CA ASP A 379 20.20 -24.91 5.86
C ASP A 379 20.14 -25.14 7.38
N ASP A 380 18.92 -25.26 7.92
CA ASP A 380 18.70 -25.53 9.33
C ASP A 380 18.48 -27.02 9.62
N ALA A 381 18.78 -27.91 8.66
CA ALA A 381 18.71 -29.36 8.85
C ALA A 381 19.55 -29.85 10.05
N ASP A 382 20.70 -29.24 10.29
CA ASP A 382 21.62 -29.55 11.40
C ASP A 382 21.38 -28.70 12.67
N SER A 383 20.38 -27.80 12.64
CA SER A 383 20.07 -26.96 13.82
C SER A 383 19.42 -27.79 14.92
N VAL A 384 20.02 -27.76 16.12
CA VAL A 384 19.49 -28.42 17.34
C VAL A 384 18.06 -27.98 17.64
N PHE A 385 17.73 -26.72 17.37
CA PHE A 385 16.38 -26.16 17.50
C PHE A 385 15.84 -25.71 16.14
N LYS A 386 14.72 -26.28 15.71
CA LYS A 386 14.01 -25.85 14.49
C LYS A 386 13.38 -24.48 14.70
N LEU A 387 13.55 -23.56 13.74
CA LEU A 387 12.96 -22.21 13.78
C LEU A 387 11.45 -22.23 14.05
N THR A 388 10.73 -23.18 13.43
CA THR A 388 9.28 -23.36 13.61
C THR A 388 8.87 -23.76 15.03
N LYS A 389 9.75 -24.40 15.80
CA LYS A 389 9.51 -24.70 17.23
C LYS A 389 9.77 -23.45 18.08
N LEU A 390 10.85 -22.71 17.79
CA LEU A 390 11.18 -21.47 18.50
C LEU A 390 10.11 -20.39 18.31
N GLN A 391 9.59 -20.23 17.09
CA GLN A 391 8.53 -19.26 16.78
C GLN A 391 7.24 -19.49 17.60
N LYS A 392 6.95 -20.72 18.05
CA LYS A 392 5.79 -21.01 18.92
C LYS A 392 6.00 -20.52 20.36
N GLY A 393 7.24 -20.34 20.79
CA GLY A 393 7.59 -19.81 22.10
C GLY A 393 7.62 -18.28 22.16
N VAL A 394 7.51 -17.60 21.02
CA VAL A 394 7.46 -16.14 20.97
C VAL A 394 6.07 -15.69 21.43
N VAL A 395 6.02 -15.02 22.59
CA VAL A 395 4.82 -14.37 23.13
C VAL A 395 5.04 -12.85 23.14
N GLU A 396 3.97 -12.07 22.98
CA GLU A 396 4.07 -10.62 23.15
C GLU A 396 4.51 -10.29 24.58
N ALA A 397 5.40 -9.31 24.75
CA ALA A 397 5.94 -8.95 26.06
C ALA A 397 4.82 -8.60 27.07
N GLY A 398 3.70 -8.02 26.59
CA GLY A 398 2.52 -7.74 27.42
C GLY A 398 1.76 -8.97 27.95
N ALA A 399 2.14 -10.18 27.54
CA ALA A 399 1.63 -11.43 28.11
C ALA A 399 2.39 -11.88 29.37
N TRP A 400 3.48 -11.19 29.72
CA TRP A 400 4.27 -11.47 30.91
C TRP A 400 3.76 -10.60 32.05
N ASP A 401 3.43 -11.22 33.19
CA ASP A 401 2.83 -10.52 34.34
C ASP A 401 3.78 -9.47 34.97
N ASP A 402 5.08 -9.61 34.75
CA ASP A 402 6.15 -8.73 35.24
C ASP A 402 6.59 -7.67 34.20
N PHE A 403 6.00 -7.66 33.01
CA PHE A 403 6.34 -6.68 31.98
C PHE A 403 5.73 -5.31 32.29
N ASN A 404 6.58 -4.34 32.64
CA ASN A 404 6.18 -2.95 32.80
C ASN A 404 6.52 -2.14 31.53
N PRO A 405 5.55 -1.77 30.68
CA PRO A 405 5.81 -1.00 29.46
C PRO A 405 6.31 0.42 29.69
N LYS A 406 6.42 0.87 30.96
CA LYS A 406 6.93 2.18 31.36
C LYS A 406 8.23 2.12 32.18
N SER A 407 8.79 0.93 32.44
CA SER A 407 10.12 0.85 33.05
C SER A 407 11.16 1.30 32.03
N SER A 408 11.92 2.32 32.40
CA SER A 408 12.85 3.06 31.54
C SER A 408 14.03 2.23 31.07
#